data_AF-A0A8H8C9I5-F1
#
_entry.id   AF-A0A8H8C9I5-F1
#
_cell.length_a   1.000
_cell.length_b   1.000
_cell.length_c   1.000
_cell.angle_alpha   90.00
_cell.angle_beta   90.00
_cell.angle_gamma   90.00
#
_symmetry.space_group_name_H-M   'P 1'
#
loop_
_entity.id
_entity.type
_entity.pdbx_description
1 polymer ?
#
loop_
_entity_poly.entity_id
_entity_poly.type
_entity_poly.pdbx_seq_one_letter_code
_entity_poly.pdbx_strand_id
1 'polypeptide(L)'
;MDPEYLAIPHGFSILDLMRFVLLMGLIISTIDIGTFLLNDYYSSLGPSSSILGVEKFQCHWFVQGILSQTLVIYVTRTAKIPFFQGHPSTVIVASTLLASVVGFAIPYVPPFAKALKLVRPAGDFIGILVACLVLYTIVMQLAKIVYIRIWKRWL
;
A
#
# COMPACT_ATOMS: atom_id res chain seq x y z
N MET A 1 19.78 8.52 -8.06
CA MET A 1 20.09 7.15 -8.50
C MET A 1 21.23 6.65 -7.64
N ASP A 2 21.15 5.43 -7.11
CA ASP A 2 22.12 4.91 -6.13
C ASP A 2 23.45 4.54 -6.80
N PRO A 3 24.60 5.15 -6.44
CA PRO A 3 25.89 4.91 -7.10
C PRO A 3 26.38 3.46 -6.98
N GLU A 4 26.08 2.79 -5.87
CA GLU A 4 26.45 1.39 -5.63
C GLU A 4 25.74 0.40 -6.56
N TYR A 5 24.52 0.69 -6.98
CA TYR A 5 23.76 -0.18 -7.89
C TYR A 5 24.32 -0.14 -9.32
N LEU A 6 24.96 0.97 -9.70
CA LEU A 6 25.58 1.18 -11.01
C LEU A 6 27.00 0.60 -11.12
N ALA A 7 27.61 0.21 -9.99
CA ALA A 7 28.99 -0.28 -9.96
C ALA A 7 29.13 -1.72 -10.48
N ILE A 8 28.04 -2.48 -10.57
CA ILE A 8 28.05 -3.88 -10.96
C ILE A 8 26.98 -4.10 -12.04
N PRO A 9 27.31 -4.66 -13.21
CA PRO A 9 26.31 -5.01 -14.20
C PRO A 9 25.40 -6.12 -13.66
N HIS A 10 24.15 -5.78 -13.35
CA HIS A 10 23.14 -6.74 -12.94
C HIS A 10 22.41 -7.26 -14.18
N GLY A 11 22.58 -8.54 -14.48
CA GLY A 11 21.81 -9.21 -15.52
C GLY A 11 20.36 -9.38 -15.07
N PHE A 12 19.40 -8.99 -15.93
CA PHE A 12 17.97 -9.14 -15.65
C PHE A 12 17.61 -10.62 -15.51
N SER A 13 17.29 -11.05 -14.29
CA SER A 13 16.93 -12.45 -13.97
C SER A 13 15.42 -12.55 -13.78
N ILE A 14 14.74 -13.15 -14.75
CA ILE A 14 13.29 -13.40 -14.69
C ILE A 14 12.95 -14.25 -13.44
N LEU A 15 13.84 -15.17 -13.07
CA LEU A 15 13.63 -16.05 -11.92
C LEU A 15 13.66 -15.28 -10.60
N ASP A 16 14.54 -14.29 -10.46
CA ASP A 16 14.64 -13.48 -9.24
C ASP A 16 13.46 -12.52 -9.11
N LEU A 17 12.99 -11.96 -10.24
CA LEU A 17 11.74 -11.22 -10.30
C LEU A 17 10.55 -12.10 -9.89
N MET A 18 10.46 -13.32 -10.41
CA MET A 18 9.35 -14.23 -10.10
C MET A 18 9.33 -14.62 -8.61
N ARG A 19 10.50 -14.90 -8.01
CA ARG A 19 10.63 -15.14 -6.56
C ARG A 19 10.19 -13.93 -5.74
N PHE A 20 10.57 -12.74 -6.16
CA PHE A 20 10.17 -11.50 -5.51
C PHE A 20 8.65 -11.31 -5.56
N VAL A 21 8.04 -11.45 -6.74
CA VAL A 21 6.60 -11.31 -6.94
C VAL A 21 5.82 -12.35 -6.13
N LEU A 22 6.26 -13.61 -6.12
CA LEU A 22 5.59 -14.67 -5.37
C LEU A 22 5.66 -14.46 -3.86
N LEU A 23 6.85 -14.15 -3.32
CA LEU A 23 7.02 -13.95 -1.88
C LEU A 23 6.28 -12.69 -1.40
N MET A 24 6.50 -11.57 -2.07
CA MET A 24 5.88 -10.30 -1.71
C MET A 24 4.37 -10.35 -1.93
N GLY A 25 3.91 -10.96 -3.03
CA GLY A 25 2.50 -11.14 -3.33
C GLY A 25 1.78 -11.95 -2.26
N LEU A 26 2.38 -13.05 -1.78
CA LEU A 26 1.79 -13.86 -0.71
C LEU A 26 1.65 -13.07 0.60
N ILE A 27 2.70 -12.33 0.98
CA ILE A 27 2.69 -11.49 2.19
C ILE A 27 1.62 -10.39 2.06
N ILE A 28 1.62 -9.64 0.96
CA ILE A 28 0.66 -8.55 0.73
C ILE A 28 -0.78 -9.09 0.73
N SER A 29 -1.03 -10.22 0.08
CA SER A 29 -2.37 -10.83 0.01
C SER A 29 -2.92 -11.16 1.40
N THR A 30 -2.08 -11.66 2.31
CA THR A 30 -2.53 -11.95 3.69
C THR A 30 -2.93 -10.69 4.46
N ILE A 31 -2.23 -9.57 4.24
CA ILE A 31 -2.59 -8.27 4.83
C ILE A 31 -3.89 -7.74 4.20
N ASP A 32 -4.03 -7.84 2.88
CA ASP A 32 -5.22 -7.38 2.17
C ASP A 32 -6.48 -8.16 2.61
N ILE A 33 -6.37 -9.48 2.82
CA ILE A 33 -7.46 -10.28 3.40
C ILE A 33 -7.79 -9.79 4.82
N GLY A 34 -6.78 -9.56 5.67
CA GLY A 34 -7.00 -9.09 7.04
C GLY A 34 -7.70 -7.73 7.09
N THR A 35 -7.29 -6.80 6.24
CA THR A 35 -7.91 -5.47 6.14
C THR A 35 -9.30 -5.50 5.50
N PHE A 36 -9.54 -6.41 4.55
CA PHE A 36 -10.88 -6.66 4.00
C PHE A 36 -11.85 -7.10 5.10
N LEU A 37 -11.47 -8.09 5.91
CA LEU A 37 -12.29 -8.59 7.01
C LEU A 37 -12.52 -7.53 8.10
N LEU A 38 -11.50 -6.72 8.39
CA LEU A 38 -11.62 -5.61 9.33
C LEU A 38 -12.61 -4.55 8.82
N ASN A 39 -12.55 -4.23 7.52
CA ASN A 39 -13.47 -3.28 6.89
C ASN A 39 -14.91 -3.82 6.82
N ASP A 40 -15.07 -5.12 6.57
CA ASP A 40 -16.36 -5.82 6.56
C ASP A 40 -17.03 -5.76 7.94
N TYR A 41 -16.27 -6.11 8.99
CA TYR A 41 -16.69 -6.00 10.38
C TYR A 41 -17.10 -4.57 10.75
N TYR A 42 -16.30 -3.57 10.37
CA TYR A 42 -16.57 -2.17 10.69
C TYR A 42 -17.75 -1.59 9.90
N SER A 43 -17.89 -1.96 8.63
CA SER A 43 -18.95 -1.46 7.75
C SER A 43 -20.32 -2.08 8.04
N SER A 44 -20.42 -2.97 9.03
CA SER A 44 -21.65 -3.64 9.45
C SER A 44 -22.34 -4.40 8.30
N LEU A 45 -21.57 -5.09 7.47
CA LEU A 45 -22.08 -6.12 6.55
C LEU A 45 -22.48 -7.40 7.33
N GLY A 46 -23.22 -7.23 8.43
CA GLY A 46 -23.92 -8.34 9.09
C GLY A 46 -25.11 -8.81 8.25
N PRO A 47 -25.91 -9.79 8.72
CA PRO A 47 -27.03 -10.40 7.99
C PRO A 47 -28.18 -9.44 7.61
N SER A 48 -28.01 -8.13 7.80
CA SER A 48 -28.92 -7.07 7.36
C SER A 48 -28.10 -5.98 6.65
N SER A 49 -27.60 -6.30 5.45
CA SER A 49 -26.79 -5.41 4.62
C SER A 49 -27.62 -4.21 4.11
N SER A 50 -27.48 -3.07 4.78
CA SER A 50 -28.03 -1.80 4.30
C SER A 50 -27.21 -1.24 3.13
N ILE A 51 -27.86 -0.51 2.21
CA ILE A 51 -27.19 0.16 1.07
C ILE A 51 -26.04 1.05 1.57
N LEU A 52 -26.25 1.76 2.68
CA LEU A 52 -25.25 2.62 3.30
C LEU A 52 -24.01 1.84 3.78
N GLY A 53 -24.18 0.62 4.27
CA GLY A 53 -23.06 -0.24 4.69
C GLY A 53 -22.18 -0.65 3.51
N VAL A 54 -22.79 -0.98 2.37
CA VAL A 54 -22.08 -1.31 1.13
C VAL A 54 -21.29 -0.11 0.60
N GLU A 55 -21.89 1.08 0.58
CA GLU A 55 -21.22 2.30 0.12
C GLU A 55 -20.05 2.71 1.05
N LYS A 56 -20.22 2.53 2.37
CA LYS A 56 -19.13 2.72 3.36
C LYS A 56 -17.99 1.74 3.11
N PHE A 57 -18.31 0.45 2.96
CA PHE A 57 -17.32 -0.58 2.68
C PHE A 57 -16.53 -0.25 1.40
N GLN A 58 -17.24 0.11 0.32
CA GLN A 58 -16.66 0.48 -0.96
C GLN A 58 -15.74 1.71 -0.83
N CYS A 59 -16.16 2.72 -0.07
CA CYS A 59 -15.34 3.91 0.18
C CYS A 59 -14.07 3.58 0.95
N HIS A 60 -14.20 2.85 2.06
CA HIS A 60 -13.07 2.46 2.89
C HIS A 60 -12.08 1.60 2.10
N TRP A 61 -12.59 0.63 1.34
CA TRP A 61 -11.79 -0.24 0.49
C TRP A 61 -11.05 0.55 -0.60
N PHE A 62 -11.72 1.51 -1.24
CA PHE A 62 -11.11 2.38 -2.24
C PHE A 62 -9.95 3.21 -1.66
N VAL A 63 -10.20 3.91 -0.56
CA VAL A 63 -9.19 4.78 0.09
C VAL A 63 -8.02 3.96 0.59
N GLN A 64 -8.27 2.81 1.21
CA GLN A 64 -7.22 1.94 1.68
C GLN A 64 -6.38 1.38 0.52
N GLY A 65 -7.03 0.91 -0.55
CA GLY A 65 -6.35 0.33 -1.70
C GLY A 65 -5.46 1.33 -2.45
N ILE A 66 -5.92 2.56 -2.66
CA ILE A 66 -5.10 3.56 -3.35
C ILE A 66 -3.87 3.98 -2.52
N LEU A 67 -4.02 4.05 -1.19
CA LEU A 67 -2.93 4.39 -0.28
C LEU A 67 -1.94 3.24 -0.12
N SER A 68 -2.40 2.00 0.04
CA SER A 68 -1.52 0.83 0.12
C SER A 68 -0.72 0.65 -1.17
N GLN A 69 -1.35 0.76 -2.35
CA GLN A 69 -0.68 0.67 -3.64
C GLN A 69 0.41 1.75 -3.79
N THR A 70 0.10 2.98 -3.39
CA THR A 70 1.06 4.10 -3.41
C THR A 70 2.27 3.82 -2.51
N LEU A 71 2.04 3.23 -1.32
CA LEU A 71 3.10 2.82 -0.39
C LEU A 71 3.93 1.65 -0.92
N VAL A 72 3.33 0.64 -1.55
CA VAL A 72 4.07 -0.48 -2.17
C VAL A 72 5.08 0.03 -3.17
N ILE A 73 4.64 0.90 -4.08
CA ILE A 73 5.50 1.44 -5.12
C ILE A 73 6.64 2.24 -4.50
N TYR A 74 6.36 3.02 -3.45
CA TYR A 74 7.38 3.76 -2.73
C TYR A 74 8.41 2.85 -2.04
N VAL A 75 7.96 1.81 -1.32
CA VAL A 75 8.83 0.90 -0.56
C VAL A 75 9.66 -0.01 -1.45
N THR A 76 9.09 -0.51 -2.54
CA THR A 76 9.75 -1.43 -3.48
C THR A 76 10.75 -0.74 -4.40
N ARG A 77 10.73 0.60 -4.48
CA ARG A 77 11.57 1.35 -5.41
C ARG A 77 13.07 1.29 -5.10
N THR A 78 13.45 1.01 -3.86
CA THR A 78 14.86 0.97 -3.46
C THR A 78 15.15 -0.22 -2.54
N ALA A 79 16.31 -0.84 -2.74
CA ALA A 79 16.84 -1.88 -1.86
C ALA A 79 17.04 -1.37 -0.43
N LYS A 80 17.34 -0.07 -0.29
CA LYS A 80 17.72 0.57 0.97
C LYS A 80 16.52 0.87 1.83
N ILE A 81 16.67 0.79 3.14
CA ILE A 81 15.62 1.20 4.08
C ILE A 81 15.50 2.74 4.01
N PRO A 82 14.37 3.30 3.55
CA PRO A 82 14.22 4.72 3.23
C PRO A 82 14.38 5.68 4.43
N PHE A 83 14.40 5.16 5.66
CA PHE A 83 14.59 5.96 6.88
C PHE A 83 15.99 5.81 7.51
N PHE A 84 16.74 4.75 7.17
CA PHE A 84 18.00 4.43 7.83
C PHE A 84 19.22 4.40 6.89
N GLN A 85 19.01 4.19 5.59
CA GLN A 85 20.11 3.87 4.66
C GLN A 85 20.18 4.78 3.42
N GLY A 86 19.21 5.66 3.20
CA GLY A 86 19.26 6.64 2.12
C GLY A 86 18.10 7.61 2.18
N HIS A 87 18.38 8.91 2.04
CA HIS A 87 17.34 9.92 1.87
C HIS A 87 16.75 9.78 0.46
N PRO A 88 15.46 9.42 0.32
CA PRO A 88 14.82 9.42 -0.99
C PRO A 88 14.87 10.84 -1.56
N SER A 89 14.98 10.98 -2.89
CA SER A 89 14.95 12.31 -3.48
C SER A 89 13.62 12.99 -3.13
N THR A 90 13.68 14.29 -2.84
CA THR A 90 12.52 15.09 -2.41
C THR A 90 11.35 14.98 -3.39
N VAL A 91 11.66 14.81 -4.68
CA VAL A 91 10.68 14.60 -5.77
C VAL A 91 9.86 13.32 -5.56
N ILE A 92 10.49 12.23 -5.11
CA ILE A 92 9.80 10.96 -4.89
C ILE A 92 8.84 11.09 -3.72
N VAL A 93 9.30 11.61 -2.59
CA VAL A 93 8.46 11.85 -1.41
C VAL A 93 7.28 12.76 -1.77
N ALA A 94 7.54 13.85 -2.48
CA ALA A 94 6.50 14.77 -2.94
C ALA A 94 5.48 14.09 -3.87
N SER A 95 5.94 13.28 -4.82
CA SER A 95 5.06 12.56 -5.74
C SER A 95 4.17 11.53 -5.04
N THR A 96 4.72 10.79 -4.07
CA THR A 96 3.98 9.80 -3.27
C THR A 96 2.97 10.51 -2.37
N LEU A 97 3.36 11.58 -1.70
CA LEU A 97 2.46 12.39 -0.88
C LEU A 97 1.32 12.98 -1.72
N LEU A 98 1.64 13.53 -2.90
CA LEU A 98 0.64 14.09 -3.81
C LEU A 98 -0.35 13.01 -4.27
N ALA A 99 0.14 11.84 -4.66
CA ALA A 99 -0.72 10.71 -5.04
C ALA A 99 -1.63 10.26 -3.88
N SER A 100 -1.10 10.18 -2.66
CA SER A 100 -1.89 9.86 -1.47
C SER A 100 -2.95 10.91 -1.15
N VAL A 101 -2.61 12.19 -1.24
CA VAL A 101 -3.55 13.31 -1.02
C VAL A 101 -4.65 13.30 -2.06
N VAL A 102 -4.31 13.12 -3.34
CA VAL A 102 -5.29 13.03 -4.43
C VAL A 102 -6.21 11.82 -4.20
N GLY A 103 -5.65 10.65 -3.89
CA GLY A 103 -6.43 9.44 -3.63
C GLY A 103 -7.40 9.58 -2.46
N PHE A 104 -6.96 10.21 -1.38
CA PHE A 104 -7.80 10.49 -0.21
C PHE A 104 -8.85 11.58 -0.48
N ALA A 105 -8.58 12.52 -1.40
CA ALA A 105 -9.51 13.60 -1.75
C ALA A 105 -10.66 13.12 -2.66
N ILE A 106 -10.51 12.02 -3.41
CA ILE A 106 -11.52 11.53 -4.37
C ILE A 106 -12.93 11.38 -3.78
N PRO A 107 -13.13 10.77 -2.59
CA PRO A 107 -14.45 10.69 -1.95
C PRO A 107 -15.10 12.05 -1.62
N TYR A 108 -14.31 13.13 -1.54
CA TYR A 108 -14.79 14.48 -1.24
C TYR A 108 -15.18 15.27 -2.49
N VAL A 109 -14.81 14.79 -3.68
CA VAL A 109 -15.09 15.46 -4.96
C VAL A 109 -16.41 14.92 -5.53
N PRO A 110 -17.51 15.71 -5.55
CA PRO A 110 -18.85 15.22 -5.89
C PRO A 110 -19.00 14.44 -7.21
N PRO A 111 -18.38 14.84 -8.34
CA PRO A 111 -18.51 14.08 -9.58
C PRO A 111 -17.89 12.68 -9.49
N PHE A 112 -16.73 12.54 -8.82
CA PHE A 112 -16.08 11.24 -8.64
C PHE A 112 -16.76 10.39 -7.57
N ALA A 113 -17.16 11.01 -6.45
CA ALA A 113 -17.87 10.33 -5.38
C ALA A 113 -19.19 9.71 -5.87
N LYS A 114 -19.97 10.42 -6.69
CA LYS A 114 -21.20 9.88 -7.28
C LYS A 114 -20.94 8.76 -8.28
N ALA A 115 -19.94 8.92 -9.16
CA ALA A 115 -19.61 7.91 -10.17
C ALA A 115 -19.14 6.59 -9.53
N LEU A 116 -18.38 6.68 -8.44
CA LEU A 116 -17.81 5.54 -7.74
C LEU A 116 -18.63 5.08 -6.52
N LYS A 117 -19.83 5.65 -6.29
CA LYS A 117 -20.69 5.36 -5.12
C LYS A 117 -19.94 5.47 -3.77
N LEU A 118 -19.11 6.49 -3.65
CA LEU A 118 -18.31 6.76 -2.46
C LEU A 118 -19.07 7.70 -1.54
N VAL A 119 -19.17 7.32 -0.27
CA VAL A 119 -19.62 8.19 0.81
C VAL A 119 -18.42 8.88 1.46
N ARG A 120 -18.66 9.88 2.31
CA ARG A 120 -17.57 10.46 3.09
C ARG A 120 -17.03 9.41 4.08
N PRO A 121 -15.70 9.21 4.15
CA PRO A 121 -15.11 8.33 5.15
C PRO A 121 -15.52 8.79 6.55
N ALA A 122 -15.87 7.85 7.43
CA ALA A 122 -16.10 8.17 8.82
C ALA A 122 -14.80 8.66 9.48
N GLY A 123 -14.87 9.63 10.39
CA GLY A 123 -13.68 10.14 11.09
C GLY A 123 -12.92 9.02 11.83
N ASP A 124 -13.65 8.10 12.46
CA ASP A 124 -13.07 6.98 13.21
C ASP A 124 -12.34 5.98 12.30
N PHE A 125 -12.78 5.84 11.03
CA PHE A 125 -12.11 4.99 10.05
C PHE A 125 -10.71 5.52 9.69
N ILE A 126 -10.47 6.84 9.77
CA ILE A 126 -9.16 7.43 9.47
C ILE A 126 -8.09 6.90 10.43
N GLY A 127 -8.42 6.71 11.71
CA GLY A 127 -7.49 6.14 12.69
C GLY A 127 -7.11 4.70 12.35
N ILE A 128 -8.10 3.89 11.98
CA ILE A 128 -7.90 2.49 11.55
C ILE A 128 -7.07 2.44 10.27
N LEU A 129 -7.39 3.29 9.29
CA LEU A 129 -6.67 3.42 8.04
C LEU A 129 -5.19 3.72 8.27
N VAL A 130 -4.87 4.72 9.10
CA VAL A 130 -3.48 5.05 9.42
C VAL A 130 -2.77 3.88 10.09
N ALA A 131 -3.42 3.21 11.05
CA ALA A 131 -2.85 2.03 11.71
C ALA A 131 -2.57 0.89 10.71
N CYS A 132 -3.50 0.61 9.79
CA CYS A 132 -3.32 -0.37 8.73
C CYS A 132 -2.17 -0.01 7.79
N LEU A 133 -2.04 1.25 7.38
CA LEU A 133 -0.95 1.71 6.50
C LEU A 133 0.42 1.66 7.19
N VAL A 134 0.49 1.96 8.49
CA VAL A 134 1.71 1.83 9.29
C VAL A 134 2.10 0.35 9.40
N LEU A 135 1.16 -0.52 9.76
CA LEU A 135 1.40 -1.97 9.83
C LEU A 135 1.85 -2.51 8.48
N TYR A 136 1.19 -2.10 7.40
CA TYR A 136 1.54 -2.45 6.03
C TYR A 136 2.99 -2.08 5.71
N THR A 137 3.38 -0.84 6.03
CA THR A 137 4.74 -0.36 5.80
C THR A 137 5.77 -1.16 6.60
N ILE A 138 5.48 -1.46 7.88
CA ILE A 138 6.37 -2.26 8.73
C ILE A 138 6.55 -3.66 8.15
N VAL A 139 5.45 -4.34 7.81
CA VAL A 139 5.52 -5.70 7.26
C VAL A 139 6.25 -5.72 5.92
N MET A 140 6.01 -4.74 5.05
CA MET A 140 6.73 -4.62 3.78
C MET A 140 8.23 -4.42 3.98
N GLN A 141 8.66 -3.62 4.95
CA GLN A 141 10.08 -3.46 5.25
C GLN A 141 10.68 -4.75 5.84
N LEU A 142 9.97 -5.46 6.71
CA LEU A 142 10.41 -6.73 7.25
C LEU A 142 10.54 -7.79 6.14
N ALA A 143 9.53 -7.90 5.27
CA ALA A 143 9.56 -8.77 4.10
C ALA A 143 10.78 -8.47 3.22
N LYS A 144 11.11 -7.18 3.05
CA LYS A 144 12.31 -6.74 2.34
C LYS A 144 13.60 -7.23 2.97
N ILE A 145 13.74 -7.03 4.28
CA ILE A 145 14.93 -7.43 5.04
C ILE A 145 15.09 -8.95 4.98
N VAL A 146 14.01 -9.71 5.15
CA VAL A 146 14.00 -11.18 5.06
C VAL A 146 14.39 -11.62 3.65
N TYR A 147 13.84 -11.02 2.61
CA TYR A 147 14.20 -11.32 1.22
C TYR A 147 15.69 -11.09 0.95
N ILE A 148 16.22 -9.91 1.29
CA ILE A 148 17.64 -9.59 1.11
C ILE A 148 18.52 -10.55 1.93
N ARG A 149 18.10 -10.96 3.13
CA ARG A 149 18.85 -11.89 3.97
C ARG A 149 18.92 -13.31 3.39
N ILE A 150 17.83 -13.80 2.80
CA ILE A 150 17.76 -15.14 2.22
C ILE A 150 18.52 -15.20 0.90
N TRP A 151 18.29 -14.24 0.00
CA TRP A 151 18.83 -14.29 -1.36
C TRP A 151 20.11 -13.48 -1.57
N LYS A 152 20.54 -12.68 -0.58
CA LYS A 152 21.72 -11.78 -0.63
C LYS A 152 21.75 -10.88 -1.87
N ARG A 153 20.60 -10.69 -2.49
CA ARG A 153 20.38 -9.95 -3.73
C ARG A 153 19.09 -9.17 -3.60
N TRP A 154 19.08 -8.00 -4.22
CA TRP A 154 17.89 -7.18 -4.37
C TRP A 154 17.61 -7.03 -5.86
N LEU A 155 16.55 -7.70 -6.33
CA LEU A 155 16.08 -7.70 -7.72
C LEU A 155 17.22 -7.85 -8.74
#